data_AF-A0A161MBP0-F1
#
_entry.id   AF-A0A161MBP0-F1
#
_cell.length_a   1.000
_cell.length_b   1.000
_cell.length_c   1.000
_cell.angle_alpha   90.00
_cell.angle_beta   90.00
_cell.angle_gamma   90.00
#
_symmetry.space_group_name_H-M   'P 1'
#
loop_
_entity.id
_entity.type
_entity.pdbx_description
1 polymer ?
#
loop_
_entity_poly.entity_id
_entity_poly.type
_entity_poly.pdbx_seq_one_letter_code
_entity_poly.pdbx_strand_id
1 'polypeptide(L)'
;MTNIALAIRTYPDFAENVKEIYIMGGNYTALGNTTSCAEFNFHSDPEAAFIVLSAMEGKTVILPWEACLTPKLTFECRRQLGQKGGPAMELINKIEEPILL
;
A
#
# COMPACT_ATOMS: atom_id res chain seq x y z
N MET A 1 8.00 -1.76 3.10
CA MET A 1 7.74 -2.37 4.42
C MET A 1 8.87 -2.19 5.44
N THR A 2 10.02 -1.64 5.03
CA THR A 2 11.27 -1.50 5.80
C THR A 2 11.10 -0.94 7.22
N ASN A 3 10.35 0.15 7.40
CA ASN A 3 10.19 0.77 8.71
C ASN A 3 9.51 -0.15 9.73
N ILE A 4 8.53 -0.95 9.30
CA ILE A 4 7.82 -1.88 10.18
C ILE A 4 8.72 -3.07 10.51
N ALA A 5 9.45 -3.60 9.52
CA ALA A 5 10.44 -4.65 9.77
C ALA A 5 11.51 -4.18 10.76
N LEU A 6 11.99 -2.94 10.62
CA LEU A 6 12.92 -2.34 11.57
C LEU A 6 12.31 -2.23 12.97
N ALA A 7 11.06 -1.75 13.08
CA ALA A 7 10.38 -1.66 14.37
C ALA A 7 10.26 -3.03 15.07
N ILE A 8 9.88 -4.08 14.34
CA ILE A 8 9.81 -5.46 14.85
C ILE A 8 11.19 -5.94 15.32
N ARG A 9 12.26 -5.62 14.60
CA ARG A 9 13.63 -6.02 14.95
C ARG A 9 14.20 -5.23 16.12
N THR A 10 13.86 -3.95 16.24
CA THR A 10 14.35 -3.06 17.30
C THR A 10 13.58 -3.22 18.60
N TYR A 11 12.27 -3.49 18.53
CA TYR A 11 11.38 -3.59 19.68
C TYR A 11 10.72 -4.98 19.70
N PRO A 12 11.23 -5.93 20.51
CA PRO A 12 10.73 -7.30 20.55
C PRO A 12 9.22 -7.41 20.83
N ASP A 13 8.70 -6.53 21.69
CA ASP A 13 7.29 -6.55 22.11
C ASP A 13 6.36 -5.88 21.09
N PHE A 14 6.89 -5.31 19.99
CA PHE A 14 6.09 -4.58 19.01
C PHE A 14 4.99 -5.45 18.40
N ALA A 15 5.35 -6.65 17.95
CA ALA A 15 4.40 -7.57 17.30
C ALA A 15 3.29 -8.04 18.26
N GLU A 16 3.60 -8.16 19.55
CA GLU A 16 2.63 -8.54 20.58
C GLU A 16 1.61 -7.43 20.82
N ASN A 17 2.09 -6.18 20.90
CA ASN A 17 1.28 -5.00 21.18
C ASN A 17 0.42 -4.55 19.99
N VAL A 18 0.79 -4.91 18.76
CA VAL A 18 -0.04 -4.62 17.59
C VAL A 18 -1.21 -5.61 17.53
N LYS A 19 -2.43 -5.06 17.47
CA LYS A 19 -3.66 -5.85 17.32
C LYS A 19 -3.77 -6.47 15.93
N GLU A 20 -3.61 -5.65 14.89
CA GLU A 20 -3.77 -6.05 13.50
C GLU A 20 -2.98 -5.07 12.60
N ILE A 21 -2.53 -5.55 11.45
CA ILE A 21 -1.85 -4.76 10.43
C ILE A 21 -2.52 -4.95 9.07
N TYR A 22 -2.77 -3.82 8.39
CA TYR A 22 -3.33 -3.79 7.04
C TYR A 22 -2.25 -3.36 6.07
N ILE A 23 -1.94 -4.21 5.10
CA ILE A 23 -0.85 -4.00 4.15
C ILE A 23 -1.44 -3.97 2.74
N MET A 24 -1.24 -2.86 2.02
CA MET A 24 -1.48 -2.85 0.58
C MET A 24 -0.22 -3.37 -0.12
N GLY A 25 -0.37 -4.47 -0.85
CA GLY A 25 0.72 -5.05 -1.61
C GLY A 25 0.53 -6.53 -1.88
N GLY A 26 1.49 -7.11 -2.60
CA GLY A 26 1.38 -8.46 -3.11
C GLY A 26 0.35 -8.60 -4.23
N ASN A 27 0.36 -9.75 -4.87
CA ASN A 27 -0.59 -10.14 -5.90
C ASN A 27 -0.94 -11.62 -5.72
N TYR A 28 -2.17 -12.01 -6.00
CA TYR A 28 -2.58 -13.41 -5.89
C TYR A 28 -2.75 -14.08 -7.25
N THR A 29 -2.83 -13.29 -8.33
CA THR A 29 -2.89 -13.77 -9.72
C THR A 29 -1.51 -13.96 -10.34
N ALA A 30 -0.43 -13.69 -9.58
CA ALA A 30 0.96 -13.69 -10.04
C ALA A 30 1.25 -12.67 -11.17
N LEU A 31 0.37 -11.70 -11.39
CA LEU A 31 0.59 -10.58 -12.30
C LEU A 31 1.16 -9.40 -11.51
N GLY A 32 2.44 -9.10 -11.74
CA GLY A 32 3.12 -7.98 -11.12
C GLY A 32 2.83 -6.64 -11.83
N ASN A 33 2.98 -5.55 -11.08
CA ASN A 33 3.00 -4.18 -11.62
C ASN A 33 4.43 -3.61 -11.74
N THR A 34 5.44 -4.32 -11.21
CA THR A 34 6.84 -3.91 -11.23
C THR A 34 7.71 -4.84 -12.08
N THR A 35 7.58 -6.14 -11.87
CA THR A 35 8.11 -7.16 -12.78
C THR A 35 6.96 -8.04 -13.28
N SER A 36 7.23 -9.07 -14.08
CA SER A 36 6.20 -10.00 -14.55
C SER A 36 5.37 -10.60 -13.41
N CYS A 37 5.96 -10.79 -12.22
CA CYS A 37 5.30 -11.40 -11.08
C CYS A 37 5.37 -10.59 -9.78
N ALA A 38 6.17 -9.53 -9.68
CA ALA A 38 6.35 -8.80 -8.44
C ALA A 38 5.45 -7.55 -8.37
N GLU A 39 4.79 -7.39 -7.22
CA GLU A 39 4.09 -6.16 -6.83
C GLU A 39 5.06 -5.15 -6.21
N PHE A 40 4.86 -3.85 -6.48
CA PHE A 40 5.73 -2.73 -6.15
C PHE A 40 6.18 -2.68 -4.68
N ASN A 41 5.24 -2.69 -3.73
CA ASN A 41 5.58 -2.55 -2.31
C ASN A 41 6.37 -3.74 -1.78
N PHE A 42 6.04 -4.95 -2.24
CA PHE A 42 6.73 -6.19 -1.87
C PHE A 42 8.07 -6.35 -2.61
N HIS A 43 8.16 -5.88 -3.85
CA HIS A 43 9.37 -5.89 -4.65
C HIS A 43 10.41 -4.89 -4.13
N SER A 44 9.96 -3.76 -3.60
CA SER A 44 10.85 -2.71 -3.10
C SER A 44 11.73 -3.16 -1.94
N ASP A 45 11.24 -4.07 -1.10
CA ASP A 45 11.99 -4.64 0.04
C ASP A 45 11.41 -6.02 0.43
N PRO A 46 11.82 -7.09 -0.28
CA PRO A 46 11.30 -8.43 -0.03
C PRO A 46 11.75 -9.01 1.31
N GLU A 47 12.92 -8.60 1.82
CA GLU A 47 13.41 -9.01 3.14
C GLU A 47 12.54 -8.43 4.26
N ALA A 48 12.17 -7.15 4.17
CA ALA A 48 11.21 -6.56 5.10
C ALA A 48 9.83 -7.19 4.96
N ALA A 49 9.42 -7.55 3.73
CA ALA A 49 8.18 -8.28 3.50
C ALA A 49 8.15 -9.60 4.28
N PHE A 50 9.21 -10.38 4.16
CA PHE A 50 9.36 -11.64 4.89
C PHE A 50 9.31 -11.44 6.41
N ILE A 51 10.09 -10.49 6.96
CA ILE A 51 10.13 -10.24 8.41
C ILE A 51 8.75 -9.89 8.97
N VAL A 52 8.05 -8.95 8.33
CA VAL A 52 6.74 -8.49 8.84
C VAL A 52 5.71 -9.60 8.74
N LEU A 53 5.63 -10.32 7.61
CA LEU A 53 4.65 -11.39 7.43
C LEU A 53 4.87 -12.54 8.40
N SER A 54 6.13 -12.91 8.66
CA SER A 54 6.46 -13.94 9.64
C SER A 54 6.18 -13.52 11.07
N ALA A 55 6.51 -12.28 11.46
CA ALA A 55 6.33 -11.81 12.84
C ALA A 55 4.88 -11.44 13.17
N MET A 56 4.06 -11.12 12.15
CA MET A 56 2.65 -10.71 12.29
C MET A 56 1.68 -11.80 11.81
N GLU A 57 2.10 -13.07 11.84
CA GLU A 57 1.26 -14.20 11.46
C GLU A 57 -0.03 -14.22 12.29
N GLY A 58 -1.17 -14.42 11.63
CA GLY A 58 -2.50 -14.38 12.28
C GLY A 58 -3.01 -12.97 12.62
N LYS A 59 -2.23 -11.91 12.40
CA LYS A 59 -2.62 -10.50 12.63
C LYS A 59 -2.56 -9.64 11.36
N THR A 60 -2.31 -10.25 10.21
CA THR A 60 -2.06 -9.53 8.95
C THR A 60 -3.24 -9.65 7.99
N VAL A 61 -3.70 -8.51 7.49
CA VAL A 61 -4.64 -8.42 6.37
C VAL A 61 -3.93 -7.81 5.17
N ILE A 62 -3.89 -8.55 4.06
CA ILE A 62 -3.29 -8.09 2.81
C ILE A 62 -4.40 -7.58 1.89
N LEU A 63 -4.27 -6.35 1.41
CA LEU A 63 -5.03 -5.79 0.30
C LEU A 63 -4.18 -5.93 -0.97
N PRO A 64 -4.44 -6.97 -1.79
CA PRO A 64 -3.61 -7.26 -2.95
C PRO A 64 -3.84 -6.24 -4.07
N TRP A 65 -2.85 -6.12 -4.97
CA TRP A 65 -2.88 -5.19 -6.10
C TRP A 65 -4.16 -5.27 -6.93
N GLU A 66 -4.70 -6.47 -7.15
CA GLU A 66 -5.88 -6.70 -7.96
C GLU A 66 -7.14 -6.03 -7.38
N ALA A 67 -7.20 -5.82 -6.06
CA ALA A 67 -8.29 -5.07 -5.44
C ALA A 67 -8.31 -3.60 -5.89
N CYS A 68 -7.15 -3.04 -6.26
CA CYS A 68 -7.00 -1.69 -6.77
C CYS A 68 -7.28 -1.58 -8.28
N LEU A 69 -7.24 -2.69 -9.03
CA LEU A 69 -7.49 -2.71 -10.47
C LEU A 69 -8.95 -2.51 -10.87
N THR A 70 -9.88 -2.64 -9.92
CA THR A 70 -11.31 -2.38 -10.15
C THR A 70 -11.75 -1.08 -9.45
N PRO A 71 -11.21 0.10 -9.82
CA PRO A 71 -11.63 1.33 -9.19
C PRO A 71 -13.06 1.67 -9.61
N LYS A 72 -13.93 1.92 -8.63
CA LYS A 72 -15.26 2.52 -8.86
C LYS A 72 -15.19 4.04 -9.01
N LEU A 73 -14.04 4.64 -8.79
CA LEU A 73 -13.84 6.09 -8.84
C LEU A 73 -13.56 6.51 -10.29
N THR A 74 -14.49 7.24 -10.90
CA THR A 74 -14.29 7.81 -12.23
C THR A 74 -13.42 9.07 -12.17
N PHE A 75 -12.80 9.44 -13.28
CA PHE A 75 -12.09 10.72 -13.39
C PHE A 75 -12.99 11.92 -13.10
N GLU A 76 -14.27 11.85 -13.47
CA GLU A 76 -15.24 12.88 -13.13
C GLU A 76 -15.44 12.98 -11.61
N CYS A 77 -15.63 11.84 -10.92
CA CYS A 77 -15.74 11.81 -9.47
C CYS A 77 -14.47 12.35 -8.79
N ARG A 78 -13.29 11.99 -9.30
CA ARG A 78 -12.00 12.52 -8.79
C ARG A 78 -11.88 14.03 -9.01
N ARG A 79 -12.28 14.56 -10.18
CA ARG A 79 -12.28 16.02 -10.45
C ARG A 79 -13.25 16.78 -9.54
N GLN A 80 -14.45 16.24 -9.32
CA GLN A 80 -15.41 16.82 -8.38
C GLN A 80 -14.87 16.83 -6.94
N LEU A 81 -14.18 15.76 -6.52
CA LEU A 81 -13.50 15.72 -5.23
C LEU A 81 -12.38 16.78 -5.14
N GLY A 82 -11.63 16.96 -6.23
CA GLY A 82 -10.54 17.93 -6.34
C GLY A 82 -10.97 19.38 -6.18
N GLN A 83 -12.22 19.70 -6.51
CA GLN A 83 -12.79 21.05 -6.38
C GLN A 83 -13.27 21.38 -4.95
N LYS A 84 -13.45 20.37 -4.08
CA LYS A 84 -14.05 20.52 -2.75
C LYS A 84 -13.05 20.40 -1.60
N GLY A 85 -11.75 20.50 -1.87
CA GLY A 85 -10.70 20.23 -0.89
C GLY A 85 -9.93 21.46 -0.41
N GLY A 86 -9.23 21.29 0.72
CA GLY A 86 -8.29 22.28 1.26
C GLY A 86 -6.85 22.11 0.73
N PRO A 87 -5.82 22.65 1.42
CA PRO A 87 -4.43 22.66 0.95
C PRO A 87 -3.86 21.28 0.56
N ALA A 88 -4.29 20.21 1.21
CA ALA A 88 -3.88 18.85 0.87
C ALA A 88 -4.40 18.42 -0.52
N MET A 89 -5.63 18.79 -0.88
CA MET A 89 -6.20 18.46 -2.18
C MET A 89 -5.56 19.28 -3.29
N GLU A 90 -5.17 20.53 -3.01
CA GLU A 90 -4.40 21.34 -3.96
C GLU A 90 -3.06 20.68 -4.31
N LEU A 91 -2.36 20.11 -3.32
CA LEU A 91 -1.14 19.34 -3.56
C LEU A 91 -1.43 18.09 -4.40
N ILE A 92 -2.45 17.31 -4.04
CA ILE A 92 -2.81 16.10 -4.79
C ILE A 92 -3.18 16.45 -6.24
N ASN A 93 -3.95 17.52 -6.46
CA ASN A 93 -4.31 17.98 -7.80
C ASN A 93 -3.07 18.34 -8.64
N LYS A 94 -2.05 18.96 -8.04
CA LYS A 94 -0.78 19.27 -8.72
C LYS A 94 0.02 18.01 -9.08
N ILE A 95 0.04 17.01 -8.20
CA ILE A 95 0.75 15.74 -8.44
C ILE A 95 0.07 14.95 -9.57
N GLU A 96 -1.26 14.97 -9.60
CA GLU A 96 -2.07 14.23 -10.57
C GLU A 96 -2.34 14.97 -11.88
N GLU A 97 -1.98 16.25 -11.99
CA GLU A 97 -2.21 17.09 -13.17
C GLU A 97 -1.77 16.43 -14.50
N PRO A 98 -0.60 15.74 -14.59
CA PRO A 98 -0.18 15.06 -15.82
C PRO A 98 -1.05 13.86 -16.21
N ILE A 99 -1.83 13.31 -15.28
CA ILE A 99 -2.71 12.14 -15.47
C ILE A 99 -4.16 12.58 -15.72
N LEU A 100 -4.55 13.76 -15.24
CA LEU A 100 -5.93 14.28 -15.30
C LEU A 100 -6.22 15.16 -16.53
N LEU A 101 -5.20 15.56 -17.30
CA LEU A 101 -5.30 16.23 -18.60
C LEU A 101 -5.54 15.22 -19.73
#